data_AF-A0A932XDK4-F1
#
_entry.id   AF-A0A932XDK4-F1
#
_cell.length_a   1.000
_cell.length_b   1.000
_cell.length_c   1.000
_cell.angle_alpha   90.00
_cell.angle_beta   90.00
_cell.angle_gamma   90.00
#
_symmetry.space_group_name_H-M   'P 1'
#
loop_
_entity.id
_entity.type
_entity.pdbx_description
1 polymer ?
#
loop_
_entity_poly.entity_id
_entity_poly.type
_entity_poly.pdbx_seq_one_letter_code
_entity_poly.pdbx_strand_id
1 'polypeptide(L)'
;MTQRSAVYVSLGLTTFVLVLLWSILSRLAGPSNDPPQTSLVGSAATTVAVATTPARVLPPETTSSVSAPTITPNVATAIGLAHAPGATLLREPEVVDFDGVLAYEVLLDRGQIYVAATSGQVLQSTVPTLAVSSGREWGGERSERQRSGHDRDRQRERHNREHDDDDD
;
A
#
# COMPACT_ATOMS: atom_id res chain seq x y z
N MET A 1 -29.00 19.52 4.44
CA MET A 1 -28.10 18.75 3.55
C MET A 1 -27.00 18.01 4.32
N THR A 2 -27.29 17.39 5.47
CA THR A 2 -26.24 16.93 6.40
C THR A 2 -26.43 15.52 6.98
N GLN A 3 -27.55 14.84 6.70
CA GLN A 3 -27.79 13.50 7.26
C GLN A 3 -27.15 12.35 6.46
N ARG A 4 -26.89 12.52 5.16
CA ARG A 4 -26.31 11.45 4.32
C ARG A 4 -24.82 11.28 4.55
N SER A 5 -24.10 12.35 4.90
CA SER A 5 -22.67 12.31 5.18
C SER A 5 -22.33 11.53 6.45
N ALA A 6 -23.21 11.55 7.46
CA ALA A 6 -22.97 10.86 8.73
C ALA A 6 -22.92 9.33 8.59
N VAL A 7 -23.72 8.75 7.70
CA VAL A 7 -23.79 7.28 7.54
C VAL A 7 -22.59 6.72 6.76
N TYR A 8 -22.07 7.47 5.77
CA TYR A 8 -20.89 7.02 5.00
C TYR A 8 -19.59 7.10 5.81
N VAL A 9 -19.48 8.08 6.72
CA VAL A 9 -18.30 8.17 7.60
C VAL A 9 -18.25 6.98 8.56
N SER A 10 -19.39 6.53 9.10
CA SER A 10 -19.40 5.38 10.03
C SER A 10 -19.01 4.05 9.38
N LEU A 11 -19.37 3.82 8.10
CA LEU A 11 -19.08 2.56 7.41
C LEU A 11 -17.62 2.48 6.94
N GLY A 12 -17.03 3.62 6.57
CA GLY A 12 -15.60 3.70 6.25
C GLY A 12 -14.73 3.52 7.49
N LEU A 13 -15.17 4.04 8.64
CA LEU A 13 -14.41 3.94 9.89
C LEU A 13 -14.35 2.50 10.42
N THR A 14 -15.44 1.72 10.32
CA THR A 14 -15.45 0.33 10.81
C THR A 14 -14.58 -0.59 9.97
N THR A 15 -14.59 -0.44 8.65
CA THR A 15 -13.73 -1.23 7.76
C THR A 15 -12.25 -0.85 7.93
N PHE A 16 -11.95 0.44 8.09
CA PHE A 16 -10.60 0.91 8.42
C PHE A 16 -10.08 0.35 9.74
N VAL A 17 -10.90 0.35 10.81
CA VAL A 17 -10.51 -0.20 12.11
C VAL A 17 -10.26 -1.71 12.05
N LEU A 18 -11.04 -2.47 11.28
CA LEU A 18 -10.85 -3.92 11.10
C LEU A 18 -9.54 -4.24 10.36
N VAL A 19 -9.20 -3.47 9.32
CA VAL A 19 -7.92 -3.62 8.60
C VAL A 19 -6.74 -3.26 9.50
N LEU A 20 -6.88 -2.22 10.32
CA LEU A 20 -5.84 -1.78 11.24
C LEU A 20 -5.63 -2.80 12.38
N LEU A 21 -6.70 -3.40 12.91
CA LEU A 21 -6.62 -4.45 13.93
C LEU A 21 -5.95 -5.72 13.39
N TRP A 22 -6.26 -6.12 12.16
CA TRP A 22 -5.64 -7.30 11.54
C TRP A 22 -4.15 -7.08 11.27
N SER A 23 -3.78 -5.89 10.80
CA SER A 23 -2.38 -5.53 10.53
C SER A 23 -1.48 -5.57 11.78
N ILE A 24 -2.02 -5.19 12.95
CA ILE A 24 -1.28 -5.26 14.22
C ILE A 24 -1.06 -6.71 14.66
N LEU A 25 -2.05 -7.59 14.46
CA LEU A 25 -1.95 -8.99 14.85
C LEU A 25 -0.93 -9.77 13.99
N SER A 26 -0.78 -9.41 12.71
CA SER A 26 0.21 -10.03 11.81
C SER A 26 1.66 -9.73 12.18
N ARG A 27 1.94 -8.70 12.99
CA ARG A 27 3.31 -8.36 13.43
C ARG A 27 3.81 -9.18 14.62
N LEU A 28 2.94 -9.91 15.33
CA LEU A 28 3.34 -10.76 16.45
C LEU A 28 3.69 -12.20 16.05
N ALA A 29 3.32 -12.63 14.83
CA ALA A 29 3.66 -13.95 14.30
C ALA A 29 4.92 -13.88 13.41
N GLY A 30 6.06 -13.54 14.02
CA GLY A 30 7.35 -13.59 13.34
C GLY A 30 7.80 -15.05 13.14
N PRO A 31 8.19 -15.48 11.92
CA PRO A 31 8.84 -16.77 11.72
C PRO A 31 10.30 -16.69 12.20
N SER A 32 10.61 -17.38 13.30
CA SER A 32 11.99 -17.61 13.75
C SER A 32 12.69 -18.62 12.82
N ASN A 33 13.26 -18.14 11.73
CA ASN A 33 14.18 -18.93 10.90
C ASN A 33 15.62 -18.57 11.26
N ASP A 34 16.12 -19.16 12.36
CA ASP A 34 17.55 -19.22 12.68
C ASP A 34 18.14 -20.51 12.10
N PRO A 35 19.03 -20.46 11.09
CA PRO A 35 19.92 -21.59 10.80
C PRO A 35 21.11 -21.59 11.78
N PRO A 36 21.56 -22.77 12.25
CA PRO A 36 22.73 -22.86 13.13
C PRO A 36 24.02 -22.52 12.36
N GLN A 37 24.63 -21.39 12.69
CA GLN A 37 25.97 -21.07 12.20
C GLN A 37 27.02 -21.90 12.96
N THR A 38 27.59 -22.88 12.26
CA THR A 38 28.80 -23.59 12.66
C THR A 38 29.97 -22.61 12.73
N SER A 39 30.37 -22.21 13.93
CA SER A 39 31.60 -21.45 14.16
C SER A 39 32.78 -22.42 14.31
N LEU A 40 33.65 -22.46 13.31
CA LEU A 40 34.93 -23.17 13.38
C LEU A 40 35.94 -22.33 14.17
N VAL A 41 36.37 -22.86 15.30
CA VAL A 41 37.39 -22.30 16.18
C VAL A 41 38.76 -22.46 15.51
N GLY A 42 39.36 -21.35 15.10
CA GLY A 42 40.75 -21.26 14.65
C GLY A 42 41.63 -20.61 15.72
N SER A 43 42.52 -21.40 16.31
CA SER A 43 43.62 -20.95 17.17
C SER A 43 44.69 -20.18 16.40
N ALA A 44 45.17 -19.05 16.93
CA ALA A 44 46.57 -18.62 16.77
C ALA A 44 47.00 -17.48 17.73
N ALA A 45 47.96 -17.83 18.59
CA ALA A 45 49.18 -17.08 18.97
C ALA A 45 49.12 -15.68 19.64
N THR A 46 49.57 -15.69 20.90
CA THR A 46 50.40 -14.73 21.63
C THR A 46 51.40 -13.91 20.78
N THR A 47 51.46 -12.57 20.94
CA THR A 47 52.72 -11.81 21.18
C THR A 47 52.48 -10.37 21.66
N VAL A 48 53.42 -9.88 22.47
CA VAL A 48 53.49 -8.61 23.22
C VAL A 48 54.00 -7.46 22.33
N ALA A 49 53.49 -6.23 22.52
CA ALA A 49 54.24 -5.01 22.19
C ALA A 49 53.76 -3.80 23.01
N VAL A 50 54.64 -3.29 23.88
CA VAL A 50 54.57 -1.97 24.51
C VAL A 50 55.40 -1.01 23.67
N ALA A 51 54.82 0.09 23.19
CA ALA A 51 55.55 1.25 22.68
C ALA A 51 54.72 2.52 22.89
N THR A 52 55.13 3.33 23.88
CA THR A 52 54.68 4.68 24.16
C THR A 52 55.11 5.63 23.04
N THR A 53 54.14 6.22 22.33
CA THR A 53 54.37 7.30 21.35
C THR A 53 53.64 8.57 21.83
N PRO A 54 54.29 9.74 21.86
CA PRO A 54 53.68 10.98 22.31
C PRO A 54 52.59 11.47 21.35
N ALA A 55 51.47 11.88 21.94
CA ALA A 55 50.24 12.32 21.30
C ALA A 55 50.44 13.55 20.42
N ARG A 56 50.19 13.40 19.12
CA ARG A 56 49.85 14.51 18.21
C ARG A 56 48.33 14.68 18.26
N VAL A 57 47.87 15.75 18.90
CA VAL A 57 46.46 16.15 18.92
C VAL A 57 46.09 16.61 17.52
N LEU A 58 45.52 15.72 16.73
CA LEU A 58 44.76 16.05 15.53
C LEU A 58 43.32 16.43 15.97
N PRO A 59 42.69 17.41 15.30
CA PRO A 59 41.27 17.72 15.51
C PRO A 59 40.42 16.45 15.33
N PRO A 60 39.34 16.26 16.10
CA PRO A 60 38.44 15.14 15.89
C PRO A 60 37.80 15.30 14.51
N GLU A 61 38.25 14.51 13.54
CA GLU A 61 37.48 14.25 12.34
C GLU A 61 36.18 13.60 12.83
N THR A 62 35.06 14.33 12.71
CA THR A 62 33.72 13.77 12.85
C THR A 62 33.56 12.71 11.77
N THR A 63 33.95 11.48 12.07
CA THR A 63 33.64 10.31 11.27
C THR A 63 32.14 10.13 11.33
N SER A 64 31.43 10.66 10.33
CA SER A 64 30.03 10.34 10.08
C SER A 64 29.92 8.82 10.01
N SER A 65 29.34 8.22 11.05
CA SER A 65 29.09 6.79 11.12
C SER A 65 28.02 6.46 10.07
N VAL A 66 28.46 6.11 8.86
CA VAL A 66 27.57 5.58 7.83
C VAL A 66 27.05 4.25 8.36
N SER A 67 25.81 4.26 8.83
CA SER A 67 25.17 3.09 9.42
C SER A 67 25.08 2.00 8.35
N ALA A 68 25.55 0.79 8.68
CA ALA A 68 25.54 -0.31 7.73
C ALA A 68 24.11 -0.65 7.25
N PRO A 69 23.94 -1.08 5.98
CA PRO A 69 22.65 -1.53 5.48
C PRO A 69 22.17 -2.73 6.31
N THR A 70 20.96 -2.64 6.83
CA THR A 70 20.32 -3.67 7.66
C THR A 70 19.48 -4.63 6.80
N ILE A 71 18.91 -4.15 5.70
CA ILE A 71 18.15 -4.99 4.76
C ILE A 71 19.03 -5.44 3.59
N THR A 72 18.72 -6.59 3.02
CA THR A 72 19.44 -7.14 1.86
C THR A 72 18.82 -6.65 0.53
N PRO A 73 19.56 -6.70 -0.60
CA PRO A 73 19.02 -6.35 -1.91
C PRO A 73 17.73 -7.14 -2.25
N ASN A 74 17.67 -8.43 -1.91
CA ASN A 74 16.51 -9.26 -2.20
C ASN A 74 15.24 -8.79 -1.44
N VAL A 75 15.40 -8.30 -0.21
CA VAL A 75 14.31 -7.70 0.57
C VAL A 75 13.85 -6.39 -0.08
N ALA A 76 14.78 -5.55 -0.53
CA ALA A 76 14.45 -4.32 -1.26
C ALA A 76 13.67 -4.60 -2.56
N THR A 77 14.07 -5.62 -3.33
CA THR A 77 13.33 -6.08 -4.51
C THR A 77 11.89 -6.46 -4.16
N ALA A 78 11.69 -7.27 -3.13
CA ALA A 78 10.36 -7.70 -2.71
C ALA A 78 9.46 -6.52 -2.32
N ILE A 79 10.03 -5.52 -1.61
CA ILE A 79 9.34 -4.28 -1.27
C ILE A 79 8.98 -3.49 -2.53
N GLY A 80 9.92 -3.34 -3.46
CA GLY A 80 9.70 -2.62 -4.71
C GLY A 80 8.58 -3.25 -5.57
N LEU A 81 8.61 -4.58 -5.73
CA LEU A 81 7.58 -5.31 -6.49
C LEU A 81 6.21 -5.27 -5.81
N ALA A 82 6.16 -5.31 -4.47
CA ALA A 82 4.91 -5.15 -3.73
C ALA A 82 4.30 -3.75 -3.91
N HIS A 83 5.15 -2.73 -4.03
CA HIS A 83 4.73 -1.34 -4.22
C HIS A 83 4.33 -1.01 -5.67
N ALA A 84 4.77 -1.83 -6.64
CA ALA A 84 4.48 -1.70 -8.05
C ALA A 84 3.95 -3.03 -8.63
N PRO A 85 2.70 -3.41 -8.33
CA PRO A 85 2.15 -4.69 -8.78
C PRO A 85 2.15 -4.81 -10.31
N GLY A 86 2.69 -5.93 -10.79
CA GLY A 86 2.84 -6.22 -12.22
C GLY A 86 4.00 -5.49 -12.90
N ALA A 87 4.86 -4.79 -12.15
CA ALA A 87 6.15 -4.34 -12.64
C ALA A 87 7.17 -5.49 -12.67
N THR A 88 8.17 -5.35 -13.52
CA THR A 88 9.28 -6.31 -13.65
C THR A 88 10.58 -5.64 -13.23
N LEU A 89 11.43 -6.38 -12.53
CA LEU A 89 12.76 -5.90 -12.16
C LEU A 89 13.66 -5.81 -13.40
N LEU A 90 14.18 -4.62 -13.69
CA LEU A 90 15.11 -4.40 -14.80
C LEU A 90 16.57 -4.66 -14.41
N ARG A 91 16.92 -4.40 -13.15
CA ARG A 91 18.27 -4.55 -12.61
C ARG A 91 18.19 -4.94 -11.13
N GLU A 92 19.20 -5.67 -10.66
CA GLU A 92 19.39 -5.91 -9.23
C GLU A 92 19.48 -4.58 -8.45
N PRO A 93 18.93 -4.52 -7.22
CA PRO A 93 18.99 -3.30 -6.42
C PRO A 93 20.40 -2.91 -6.03
N GLU A 94 20.71 -1.62 -6.16
CA GLU A 94 22.01 -1.05 -5.84
C GLU A 94 21.91 -0.15 -4.60
N VAL A 95 22.95 -0.14 -3.76
CA VAL A 95 23.03 0.75 -2.61
C VAL A 95 23.51 2.12 -3.09
N VAL A 96 22.68 3.14 -2.89
CA VAL A 96 22.96 4.54 -3.24
C VAL A 96 22.77 5.45 -2.03
N ASP A 97 23.41 6.61 -2.05
CA ASP A 97 23.13 7.68 -1.10
C ASP A 97 21.99 8.54 -1.66
N PHE A 98 20.86 8.57 -0.96
CA PHE A 98 19.67 9.33 -1.34
C PHE A 98 19.40 10.37 -0.25
N ASP A 99 19.67 11.65 -0.55
CA ASP A 99 19.54 12.77 0.40
C ASP A 99 20.33 12.55 1.72
N GLY A 100 21.53 11.97 1.64
CA GLY A 100 22.35 11.65 2.81
C GLY A 100 21.87 10.43 3.60
N VAL A 101 20.92 9.66 3.05
CA VAL A 101 20.40 8.42 3.62
C VAL A 101 20.80 7.24 2.72
N LEU A 102 21.40 6.22 3.31
CA LEU A 102 21.72 4.98 2.60
C LEU A 102 20.41 4.28 2.16
N ALA A 103 20.23 4.10 0.86
CA ALA A 103 19.02 3.54 0.26
C ALA A 103 19.35 2.50 -0.82
N TYR A 104 18.47 1.54 -1.03
CA TYR A 104 18.46 0.67 -2.19
C TYR A 104 17.66 1.31 -3.30
N GLU A 105 18.28 1.50 -4.46
CA GLU A 105 17.60 1.88 -5.70
C GLU A 105 17.14 0.61 -6.43
N VAL A 106 15.82 0.45 -6.55
CA VAL A 106 15.18 -0.67 -7.25
C VAL A 106 14.68 -0.17 -8.60
N LEU A 107 15.34 -0.58 -9.69
CA LEU A 107 14.94 -0.22 -11.05
C LEU A 107 13.91 -1.22 -11.58
N LEU A 108 12.71 -0.72 -11.87
CA LEU A 108 11.60 -1.46 -12.43
C LEU A 108 11.28 -0.94 -13.85
N ASP A 109 10.58 -1.74 -14.64
CA ASP A 109 10.14 -1.38 -16.00
C ASP A 109 9.19 -0.17 -16.05
N ARG A 110 8.51 0.11 -14.93
CA ARG A 110 7.56 1.23 -14.78
C ARG A 110 8.12 2.43 -14.02
N GLY A 111 9.38 2.39 -13.59
CA GLY A 111 9.99 3.46 -12.80
C GLY A 111 11.02 2.93 -11.80
N GLN A 112 11.43 3.76 -10.85
CA GLN A 112 12.38 3.36 -9.81
C GLN A 112 11.83 3.67 -8.43
N ILE A 113 12.30 2.90 -7.45
CA ILE A 113 11.87 3.02 -6.06
C ILE A 113 13.12 3.07 -5.19
N TYR A 114 13.19 4.06 -4.31
CA TYR A 114 14.24 4.20 -3.31
C TYR A 114 13.73 3.65 -1.97
N VAL A 115 14.42 2.67 -1.43
CA VAL A 115 14.05 1.99 -0.18
C VAL A 115 15.17 2.19 0.84
N ALA A 116 14.90 2.77 1.99
CA ALA A 116 15.88 2.97 3.06
C ALA A 116 16.57 1.65 3.44
N ALA A 117 17.89 1.61 3.37
CA ALA A 117 18.66 0.39 3.57
C ALA A 117 18.72 -0.06 5.05
N THR A 118 18.35 0.81 5.99
CA THR A 118 18.30 0.52 7.43
C THR A 118 16.92 0.04 7.89
N SER A 119 15.83 0.62 7.35
CA SER A 119 14.47 0.38 7.83
C SER A 119 13.57 -0.38 6.85
N GLY A 120 13.96 -0.45 5.57
CA GLY A 120 13.10 -0.97 4.50
C GLY A 120 11.93 -0.06 4.14
N GLN A 121 11.90 1.19 4.61
CA GLN A 121 10.85 2.14 4.23
C GLN A 121 11.09 2.68 2.82
N VAL A 122 10.02 2.84 2.04
CA VAL A 122 10.10 3.52 0.74
C VAL A 122 10.26 5.01 0.98
N LEU A 123 11.39 5.56 0.54
CA LEU A 123 11.72 6.98 0.64
C LEU A 123 11.09 7.78 -0.50
N GLN A 124 11.18 7.24 -1.72
CA GLN A 124 10.61 7.85 -2.91
C GLN A 124 10.26 6.77 -3.93
N SER A 125 9.21 7.02 -4.72
CA SER A 125 8.76 6.14 -5.78
C SER A 125 8.36 6.96 -6.99
N THR A 126 8.89 6.61 -8.16
CA THR A 126 8.49 7.22 -9.45
C THR A 126 7.55 6.34 -10.24
N VAL A 127 7.21 5.14 -9.72
CA VAL A 127 6.25 4.28 -10.41
C VAL A 127 4.87 4.94 -10.41
N PRO A 128 4.19 5.02 -11.57
CA PRO A 128 2.84 5.52 -11.61
C PRO A 128 1.98 4.57 -10.79
N THR A 129 1.49 5.06 -9.66
CA THR A 129 0.45 4.34 -8.93
C THR A 129 -0.73 4.30 -9.88
N LEU A 130 -1.08 3.10 -10.34
CA LEU A 130 -2.35 2.89 -11.02
C LEU A 130 -3.40 3.23 -9.97
N ALA A 131 -3.81 4.49 -9.95
CA ALA A 131 -5.07 4.87 -9.38
C ALA A 131 -6.04 3.94 -10.07
N VAL A 132 -6.56 2.95 -9.34
CA VAL A 132 -7.68 2.16 -9.78
C VAL A 132 -8.77 3.19 -10.01
N SER A 133 -8.84 3.67 -11.26
CA SER A 133 -10.04 4.22 -11.84
C SER A 133 -10.98 3.04 -11.77
N SER A 134 -11.67 2.93 -10.62
CA SER A 134 -12.75 2.01 -10.42
C SER A 134 -13.74 2.35 -11.51
N GLY A 135 -13.61 1.60 -12.59
CA GLY A 135 -14.40 1.73 -13.79
C GLY A 135 -15.83 1.75 -13.30
N ARG A 136 -16.47 2.89 -13.47
CA ARG A 136 -17.91 2.96 -13.57
C ARG A 136 -18.25 2.22 -14.85
N GLU A 137 -18.23 0.91 -14.74
CA GLU A 137 -18.88 -0.01 -15.64
C GLU A 137 -20.35 0.38 -15.63
N TRP A 138 -20.73 1.01 -16.74
CA TRP A 138 -21.96 0.80 -17.51
C TRP A 138 -22.93 -0.30 -16.99
N GLY A 139 -23.40 -0.17 -15.75
CA GLY A 139 -24.51 -0.93 -15.19
C GLY A 139 -25.81 -0.21 -15.51
N GLY A 140 -26.30 -0.42 -16.73
CA GLY A 140 -27.64 -0.01 -17.14
C GLY A 140 -28.70 -0.78 -16.38
N GLU A 141 -29.04 -0.34 -15.17
CA GLU A 141 -30.23 -0.80 -14.44
C GLU A 141 -31.18 0.38 -14.29
N ARG A 142 -31.87 0.68 -15.40
CA ARG A 142 -33.14 1.42 -15.38
C ARG A 142 -34.23 0.46 -14.87
N SER A 143 -34.07 -0.02 -13.65
CA SER A 143 -35.17 -0.61 -12.90
C SER A 143 -36.01 0.52 -12.30
N GLU A 144 -37.27 0.53 -12.74
CA GLU A 144 -38.41 0.65 -11.82
C GLU A 144 -38.52 1.96 -11.03
N ARG A 145 -38.92 3.02 -11.75
CA ARG A 145 -39.91 3.95 -11.19
C ARG A 145 -41.26 3.41 -11.64
N GLN A 146 -42.02 2.67 -10.83
CA GLN A 146 -42.63 3.14 -9.58
C GLN A 146 -43.02 4.61 -9.67
N ARG A 147 -44.00 4.88 -10.54
CA ARG A 147 -45.02 5.91 -10.32
C ARG A 147 -46.35 5.20 -10.59
N SER A 148 -46.94 4.62 -9.55
CA SER A 148 -47.90 5.31 -8.68
C SER A 148 -49.13 5.70 -9.47
N GLY A 149 -50.21 4.95 -9.23
CA GLY A 149 -51.45 5.00 -9.96
C GLY A 149 -52.10 6.38 -10.02
N HIS A 150 -52.67 6.64 -11.17
CA HIS A 150 -53.82 7.49 -11.44
C HIS A 150 -54.40 6.98 -12.78
N ASP A 151 -55.68 7.21 -13.05
CA ASP A 151 -56.43 6.76 -14.25
C ASP A 151 -57.23 5.44 -14.14
N ARG A 152 -57.77 5.10 -12.95
CA ARG A 152 -58.89 4.13 -12.84
C ARG A 152 -60.29 4.76 -12.81
N ASP A 153 -60.41 6.08 -13.00
CA ASP A 153 -61.71 6.78 -12.86
C ASP A 153 -62.41 7.12 -14.19
N ARG A 154 -61.80 6.89 -15.36
CA ARG A 154 -62.45 7.26 -16.65
C ARG A 154 -63.30 6.19 -17.32
N GLN A 155 -63.35 4.95 -16.80
CA GLN A 155 -64.15 3.89 -17.42
C GLN A 155 -65.62 3.87 -16.99
N ARG A 156 -66.01 4.53 -15.89
CA ARG A 156 -67.40 4.49 -15.41
C ARG A 156 -68.38 5.42 -16.13
N GLU A 157 -67.91 6.45 -16.85
CA GLU A 157 -68.83 7.38 -17.52
C GLU A 157 -69.24 6.97 -18.94
N ARG A 158 -68.63 5.93 -19.53
CA ARG A 158 -68.97 5.51 -20.90
C ARG A 158 -70.05 4.42 -21.00
N HIS A 159 -70.47 3.83 -19.90
CA HIS A 159 -71.51 2.79 -19.89
C HIS A 159 -72.94 3.34 -19.73
N ASN A 160 -73.13 4.66 -19.74
CA ASN A 160 -74.45 5.29 -19.58
C ASN A 160 -75.07 5.77 -20.92
N ARG A 161 -74.74 5.11 -22.05
CA ARG A 161 -75.27 5.44 -23.38
C ARG A 161 -75.80 4.23 -24.16
N GLU A 162 -76.26 3.22 -23.45
CA GLU A 162 -77.19 2.23 -24.03
C GLU A 162 -78.44 2.28 -23.17
N HIS A 163 -79.60 2.22 -23.84
CA HIS A 163 -80.96 2.36 -23.30
C HIS A 163 -81.43 3.80 -23.14
N ASP A 164 -81.97 4.34 -24.23
CA ASP A 164 -83.38 4.73 -24.34
C ASP A 164 -83.63 4.86 -25.87
N ASP A 165 -84.28 3.89 -26.51
CA ASP A 165 -85.73 3.86 -26.79
C ASP A 165 -86.05 4.76 -28.00
N ASP A 166 -86.32 4.21 -29.18
CA ASP A 166 -87.61 3.69 -29.67
C ASP A 166 -88.39 4.75 -30.48
N ASP A 167 -89.10 4.25 -31.50
CA ASP A 167 -90.25 4.83 -32.21
C ASP A 167 -90.04 5.94 -33.28
N ASP A 168 -89.98 5.53 -34.57
CA ASP A 168 -91.01 5.78 -35.61
C ASP A 168 -90.59 5.26 -37.01
#